data_AF-A0A2B4RCY8-F1
#
_entry.id   AF-A0A2B4RCY8-F1
#
_cell.length_a   1.000
_cell.length_b   1.000
_cell.length_c   1.000
_cell.angle_alpha   90.00
_cell.angle_beta   90.00
_cell.angle_gamma   90.00
#
_symmetry.space_group_name_H-M   'P 1'
#
loop_
_entity.id
_entity.type
_entity.pdbx_description
1 polymer ?
#
loop_
_entity_poly.entity_id
_entity_poly.type
_entity_poly.pdbx_seq_one_letter_code
_entity_poly.pdbx_strand_id
1 'polypeptide(L)'
;MFNTTTALLRHRESKHRIAALKAEWATFVKLYNGQQIVQPPARIRTRSINYKQWISGIVESLNSSLHPKAAGKWCRVERYYVPETYIQALLARMPNAFLNSAREKRHLRPPVWREKSKVFHYRDHEVNDVISALSQSSVPLQLKKSYRGDTEVNASNELLNAHQALQAAKERARGKKSSTIPTQHIEIVVGNGEGRATREFEVIWWPDLFSGTRHGKLTLRFYVSKVIL
;
A
#
# COMPACT_ATOMS: atom_id res chain seq x y z
N MET A 1 -3.27 8.56 -29.99
CA MET A 1 -2.79 9.14 -28.71
C MET A 1 -4.02 9.55 -27.92
N PHE A 2 -4.23 9.05 -26.70
CA PHE A 2 -5.41 9.41 -25.90
C PHE A 2 -5.07 10.61 -25.02
N ASN A 3 -5.82 11.70 -25.19
CA ASN A 3 -5.48 12.98 -24.55
C ASN A 3 -6.10 13.16 -23.16
N THR A 4 -6.94 12.22 -22.71
CA THR A 4 -7.51 12.20 -21.35
C THR A 4 -7.66 10.77 -20.82
N THR A 5 -7.59 10.62 -19.50
CA THR A 5 -7.75 9.34 -18.79
C THR A 5 -9.15 8.74 -19.03
N THR A 6 -10.16 9.59 -19.15
CA THR A 6 -11.54 9.20 -19.48
C THR A 6 -11.64 8.62 -20.89
N ALA A 7 -10.89 9.16 -21.86
CA ALA A 7 -10.84 8.63 -23.22
C ALA A 7 -10.12 7.27 -23.28
N LEU A 8 -9.07 7.08 -22.46
CA LEU A 8 -8.38 5.80 -22.32
C LEU A 8 -9.29 4.73 -21.70
N LEU A 9 -10.04 5.09 -20.66
CA LEU A 9 -10.98 4.18 -19.98
C LEU A 9 -12.14 3.77 -20.91
N ARG A 10 -12.75 4.72 -21.63
CA ARG A 10 -13.80 4.40 -22.63
C ARG A 10 -13.27 3.56 -23.78
N HIS A 11 -12.03 3.81 -24.24
CA HIS A 11 -11.42 2.97 -25.27
C HIS A 11 -11.22 1.54 -24.77
N ARG A 12 -10.74 1.37 -23.53
CA ARG A 12 -10.58 0.07 -22.89
C ARG A 12 -11.92 -0.66 -22.75
N GLU A 13 -12.96 0.05 -22.34
CA GLU A 13 -14.30 -0.49 -22.15
C GLU A 13 -15.00 -0.83 -23.47
N SER A 14 -14.73 -0.09 -24.55
CA SER A 14 -15.26 -0.34 -25.89
C SER A 14 -14.56 -1.52 -26.60
N LYS A 15 -13.23 -1.63 -26.50
CA LYS A 15 -12.44 -2.62 -27.27
C LYS A 15 -12.24 -3.96 -26.54
N HIS A 16 -12.30 -3.99 -25.21
CA HIS A 16 -12.01 -5.20 -24.43
C HIS A 16 -13.22 -5.81 -23.72
N ARG A 17 -14.45 -5.29 -23.96
CA ARG A 17 -15.69 -5.81 -23.35
C ARG A 17 -16.03 -7.25 -23.74
N ILE A 18 -15.66 -7.66 -24.97
CA ILE A 18 -16.03 -8.97 -25.52
C ILE A 18 -15.25 -10.13 -24.87
N ALA A 19 -14.11 -9.86 -24.21
CA ALA A 19 -13.34 -10.89 -23.52
C ALA A 19 -13.83 -11.18 -22.08
N ALA A 20 -14.77 -10.40 -21.54
CA ALA A 20 -15.13 -10.47 -20.12
C ALA A 20 -16.23 -11.49 -19.79
N LEU A 21 -16.94 -12.05 -20.78
CA LEU A 21 -18.12 -12.90 -20.56
C LEU A 21 -17.91 -14.40 -20.84
N LYS A 22 -16.70 -14.83 -21.19
CA LYS A 22 -16.35 -16.25 -21.41
C LYS A 22 -14.96 -16.63 -20.88
N ALA A 23 -14.62 -16.16 -19.68
CA ALA A 23 -13.39 -16.55 -19.01
C ALA A 23 -13.73 -17.10 -17.62
N GLU A 24 -13.88 -18.42 -17.54
CA GLU A 24 -13.73 -19.17 -16.30
C GLU A 24 -12.42 -18.72 -15.63
N TRP A 25 -12.55 -18.16 -14.41
CA TRP A 25 -11.47 -17.75 -13.51
C TRP A 25 -10.38 -16.88 -14.18
N ALA A 26 -10.69 -15.59 -14.36
CA ALA A 26 -9.80 -14.59 -14.94
C ALA A 26 -8.41 -14.56 -14.26
N THR A 27 -7.47 -15.30 -14.84
CA THR A 27 -6.03 -15.10 -14.70
C THR A 27 -5.66 -13.66 -15.02
N PHE A 28 -4.84 -13.08 -14.14
CA PHE A 28 -4.30 -11.72 -14.16
C PHE A 28 -3.89 -11.22 -15.56
N VAL A 29 -4.14 -9.93 -15.78
CA VAL A 29 -3.88 -9.20 -17.02
C VAL A 29 -2.44 -9.41 -17.51
N LYS A 30 -2.35 -10.01 -18.71
CA LYS A 30 -1.14 -10.17 -19.52
C LYS A 30 -0.47 -8.81 -19.73
N LEU A 31 0.78 -8.65 -19.31
CA LEU A 31 1.61 -7.54 -19.77
C LEU A 31 2.54 -8.02 -20.88
N TYR A 32 2.37 -7.38 -22.03
CA TYR A 32 3.25 -7.42 -23.18
C TYR A 32 4.55 -6.71 -22.83
N ASN A 33 5.64 -7.46 -22.73
CA ASN A 33 6.95 -6.97 -23.16
C ASN A 33 7.84 -8.14 -23.60
N GLY A 34 7.49 -8.74 -24.75
CA GLY A 34 8.45 -9.50 -25.55
C GLY A 34 8.96 -10.84 -25.02
N GLN A 35 8.93 -11.16 -23.72
CA GLN A 35 9.24 -12.51 -23.23
C GLN A 35 8.88 -12.69 -21.74
N GLN A 36 8.17 -13.80 -21.49
CA GLN A 36 7.72 -14.39 -20.22
C GLN A 36 6.62 -13.68 -19.42
N ILE A 37 5.46 -14.34 -19.40
CA ILE A 37 4.34 -14.13 -18.50
C ILE A 37 4.79 -14.53 -17.10
N VAL A 38 5.04 -13.57 -16.22
CA VAL A 38 5.16 -13.87 -14.78
C VAL A 38 3.74 -14.07 -14.27
N GLN A 39 3.28 -15.32 -14.22
CA GLN A 39 2.03 -15.63 -13.54
C GLN A 39 2.18 -15.25 -12.06
N PRO A 40 1.17 -14.62 -11.45
CA PRO A 40 1.14 -14.56 -10.02
C PRO A 40 1.11 -16.00 -9.49
N PRO A 41 1.90 -16.28 -8.46
CA PRO A 41 1.98 -17.59 -7.83
C PRO A 41 0.58 -18.00 -7.34
N ALA A 42 0.30 -19.30 -7.41
CA ALA A 42 -0.91 -19.88 -6.81
C ALA A 42 -1.07 -19.40 -5.35
N ARG A 43 -2.30 -19.32 -4.83
CA ARG A 43 -2.55 -19.00 -3.41
C ARG A 43 -1.77 -19.95 -2.50
N ILE A 44 -0.59 -19.52 -2.06
CA ILE A 44 0.21 -20.28 -1.11
C ILE A 44 -0.46 -20.13 0.25
N ARG A 45 -0.93 -21.24 0.81
CA ARG A 45 -1.35 -21.29 2.22
C ARG A 45 -0.10 -21.20 3.09
N THR A 46 0.47 -20.00 3.26
CA THR A 46 1.51 -19.76 4.26
C THR A 46 0.90 -19.82 5.65
N ARG A 47 0.90 -21.03 6.23
CA ARG A 47 0.61 -21.28 7.66
C ARG A 47 1.86 -21.16 8.54
N SER A 48 3.02 -20.82 7.95
CA SER A 48 4.29 -20.72 8.66
C SER A 48 4.25 -19.61 9.71
N ILE A 49 4.64 -19.95 10.94
CA ILE A 49 4.82 -19.01 12.05
C ILE A 49 5.80 -17.90 11.64
N ASN A 50 6.86 -18.25 10.92
CA ASN A 50 7.88 -17.30 10.45
C ASN A 50 7.30 -16.26 9.49
N TYR A 51 6.35 -16.64 8.62
CA TYR A 51 5.67 -15.70 7.73
C TYR A 51 4.82 -14.71 8.52
N LYS A 52 4.08 -15.19 9.52
CA LYS A 52 3.26 -14.32 10.39
C LYS A 52 4.12 -13.33 11.17
N GLN A 53 5.23 -13.78 11.75
CA GLN A 53 6.19 -12.92 12.44
C GLN A 53 6.78 -11.87 11.49
N TRP A 54 7.16 -12.28 10.28
CA TRP A 54 7.67 -11.37 9.25
C TRP A 54 6.65 -10.30 8.84
N ILE A 55 5.39 -10.69 8.58
CA ILE A 55 4.29 -9.76 8.31
C ILE A 55 4.05 -8.83 9.51
N SER A 56 4.13 -9.34 10.73
CA SER A 56 3.94 -8.52 11.95
C SER A 56 4.99 -7.43 12.05
N GLY A 57 6.26 -7.75 11.79
CA GLY A 57 7.31 -6.75 11.73
C GLY A 57 7.11 -5.73 10.60
N ILE A 58 6.49 -6.10 9.48
CA ILE A 58 6.07 -5.14 8.43
C ILE A 58 4.98 -4.21 8.96
N VAL A 59 3.93 -4.75 9.59
CA VAL A 59 2.82 -3.97 10.14
C VAL A 59 3.29 -2.99 11.21
N GLU A 60 4.18 -3.41 12.11
CA GLU A 60 4.79 -2.51 13.10
C GLU A 60 5.51 -1.33 12.45
N SER A 61 6.25 -1.57 11.34
CA SER A 61 6.92 -0.49 10.60
C SER A 61 5.94 0.44 9.88
N LEU A 62 4.82 -0.09 9.37
CA LEU A 62 3.74 0.73 8.80
C LEU A 62 3.09 1.57 9.90
N ASN A 63 2.71 0.97 11.02
CA ASN A 63 2.09 1.67 12.15
C ASN A 63 3.02 2.74 12.73
N SER A 64 4.33 2.49 12.77
CA SER A 64 5.34 3.46 13.22
C SER A 64 5.42 4.69 12.33
N SER A 65 4.97 4.61 11.07
CA SER A 65 4.93 5.76 10.17
C SER A 65 3.83 6.78 10.54
N LEU A 66 2.87 6.38 11.39
CA LEU A 66 1.79 7.22 11.91
C LEU A 66 2.21 8.02 13.16
N HIS A 67 3.47 8.42 13.27
CA HIS A 67 4.00 9.10 14.45
C HIS A 67 3.67 10.62 14.44
N PRO A 68 3.27 11.23 15.58
CA PRO A 68 2.86 12.63 15.68
C PRO A 68 3.94 13.63 15.27
N LYS A 69 5.21 13.27 15.44
CA LYS A 69 6.37 14.11 15.03
C LYS A 69 6.81 13.89 13.59
N ALA A 70 6.31 12.86 12.90
CA ALA A 70 6.63 12.63 11.51
C ALA A 70 5.85 13.62 10.61
N ALA A 71 6.47 14.02 9.50
CA ALA A 71 5.80 14.80 8.45
C ALA A 71 5.04 13.87 7.50
N GLY A 72 3.95 14.35 6.90
CA GLY A 72 3.24 13.64 5.84
C GLY A 72 4.13 13.55 4.58
N LYS A 73 4.36 12.33 4.09
CA LYS A 73 5.26 12.05 2.96
C LYS A 73 5.07 10.65 2.40
N TRP A 74 5.76 10.39 1.29
CA TRP A 74 6.00 9.02 0.84
C TRP A 74 6.96 8.29 1.80
N CYS A 75 6.45 7.23 2.40
CA CYS A 75 7.17 6.36 3.31
C CYS A 75 7.68 5.12 2.56
N ARG A 76 8.75 4.51 3.11
CA ARG A 76 9.32 3.26 2.60
C ARG A 76 9.63 2.32 3.76
N VAL A 77 9.27 1.06 3.60
CA VAL A 77 9.65 -0.03 4.50
C VAL A 77 10.44 -1.05 3.70
N GLU A 78 11.70 -1.25 4.07
CA GLU A 78 12.59 -2.17 3.38
C GLU A 78 12.81 -3.45 4.21
N ARG A 79 12.85 -4.60 3.54
CA ARG A 79 13.26 -5.88 4.12
C ARG A 79 14.25 -6.54 3.17
N TYR A 80 15.39 -6.96 3.71
CA TYR A 80 16.43 -7.67 2.99
C TYR A 80 16.34 -9.17 3.27
N TYR A 81 16.90 -9.98 2.38
CA TYR A 81 16.94 -11.43 2.51
C TYR A 81 15.54 -12.04 2.76
N VAL A 82 14.57 -11.62 1.95
CA VAL A 82 13.18 -12.08 2.05
C VAL A 82 12.98 -13.29 1.14
N PRO A 83 12.41 -14.41 1.61
CA PRO A 83 12.07 -15.54 0.74
C PRO A 83 11.09 -15.14 -0.36
N GLU A 84 11.30 -15.60 -1.58
CA GLU A 84 10.40 -15.32 -2.70
C GLU A 84 8.95 -15.74 -2.37
N THR A 85 8.78 -16.89 -1.71
CA THR A 85 7.47 -17.42 -1.28
C THR A 85 6.68 -16.45 -0.39
N TYR A 86 7.35 -15.54 0.32
CA TYR A 86 6.68 -14.55 1.16
C TYR A 86 6.05 -13.44 0.31
N ILE A 87 6.77 -12.99 -0.71
CA ILE A 87 6.25 -12.00 -1.68
C ILE A 87 5.11 -12.60 -2.48
N GLN A 88 5.27 -13.86 -2.86
CA GLN A 88 4.25 -14.62 -3.54
C GLN A 88 2.95 -14.70 -2.72
N ALA A 89 3.05 -15.03 -1.43
CA ALA A 89 1.91 -15.06 -0.52
C ALA A 89 1.28 -13.68 -0.24
N LEU A 90 2.10 -12.62 -0.21
CA LEU A 90 1.64 -11.25 -0.05
C LEU A 90 0.81 -10.81 -1.26
N LEU A 91 1.36 -10.94 -2.47
CA LEU A 91 0.71 -10.54 -3.73
C LEU A 91 -0.54 -11.39 -4.02
N ALA A 92 -0.56 -12.68 -3.64
CA ALA A 92 -1.74 -13.53 -3.79
C ALA A 92 -2.97 -13.04 -2.99
N ARG A 93 -2.77 -12.14 -2.03
CA ARG A 93 -3.84 -11.48 -1.25
C ARG A 93 -4.16 -10.06 -1.71
N MET A 94 -3.48 -9.58 -2.74
CA MET A 94 -3.68 -8.29 -3.38
C MET A 94 -4.15 -8.50 -4.83
N PRO A 95 -5.39 -8.96 -5.05
CA PRO A 95 -5.89 -9.29 -6.38
C PRO A 95 -5.89 -8.13 -7.38
N ASN A 96 -5.95 -6.88 -6.92
CA ASN A 96 -5.92 -5.69 -7.76
C ASN A 96 -4.50 -5.17 -8.02
N ALA A 97 -3.49 -5.73 -7.33
CA ALA A 97 -2.10 -5.38 -7.59
C ALA A 97 -1.68 -5.83 -9.00
N PHE A 98 -1.20 -4.89 -9.81
CA PHE A 98 -0.70 -5.17 -11.15
C PHE A 98 0.78 -4.81 -11.27
N LEU A 99 1.49 -5.54 -12.13
CA LEU A 99 2.89 -5.26 -12.43
C LEU A 99 2.99 -3.95 -13.24
N ASN A 100 3.30 -2.84 -12.61
CA ASN A 100 3.45 -1.56 -13.29
C ASN A 100 4.72 -1.47 -14.15
N SER A 101 5.83 -2.07 -13.70
CA SER A 101 7.07 -2.11 -14.49
C SER A 101 7.99 -3.23 -14.06
N ALA A 102 8.67 -3.83 -15.03
CA ALA A 102 9.76 -4.79 -14.86
C ALA A 102 10.98 -4.31 -15.65
N ARG A 103 12.14 -4.21 -15.01
CA ARG A 103 13.38 -3.75 -15.66
C ARG A 103 14.62 -4.22 -14.92
N GLU A 104 15.77 -4.13 -15.57
CA GLU A 104 17.06 -4.30 -14.91
C GLU A 104 17.56 -2.96 -14.34
N LYS A 105 18.20 -3.01 -13.18
CA LYS A 105 18.76 -1.84 -12.51
C LYS A 105 19.98 -2.22 -11.66
N ARG A 106 20.94 -1.29 -11.55
CA ARG A 106 22.04 -1.40 -10.58
C ARG A 106 21.50 -1.19 -9.17
N HIS A 107 21.84 -2.06 -8.22
CA HIS A 107 21.57 -1.88 -6.80
C HIS A 107 22.87 -1.55 -6.08
N LEU A 108 23.16 -0.26 -5.91
CA LEU A 108 24.39 0.23 -5.29
C LEU A 108 24.13 0.74 -3.87
N ARG A 109 23.51 -0.08 -3.02
CA ARG A 109 23.16 0.27 -1.64
C ARG A 109 23.48 -0.88 -0.69
N PRO A 110 23.94 -0.59 0.54
CA PRO A 110 24.05 -1.62 1.58
C PRO A 110 22.72 -2.37 1.80
N PRO A 111 22.75 -3.64 2.22
CA PRO A 111 23.94 -4.44 2.52
C PRO A 111 24.50 -5.18 1.28
N VAL A 112 23.92 -5.02 0.09
CA VAL A 112 24.31 -5.79 -1.11
C VAL A 112 24.48 -4.90 -2.33
N TRP A 113 25.65 -4.94 -2.94
CA TRP A 113 25.93 -4.25 -4.19
C TRP A 113 25.80 -5.21 -5.38
N ARG A 114 25.01 -4.82 -6.38
CA ARG A 114 24.83 -5.56 -7.63
C ARG A 114 24.82 -4.62 -8.82
N GLU A 115 25.60 -4.96 -9.83
CA GLU A 115 25.65 -4.19 -11.07
C GLU A 115 24.40 -4.38 -11.92
N LYS A 116 23.85 -5.60 -11.96
CA LYS A 116 22.63 -5.91 -12.69
C LYS A 116 21.72 -6.75 -11.80
N SER A 117 20.50 -6.28 -11.59
CA SER A 117 19.46 -7.01 -10.88
C SER A 117 18.11 -6.62 -11.44
N LYS A 118 17.18 -7.58 -11.53
CA LYS A 118 15.81 -7.30 -11.92
C LYS A 118 15.10 -6.57 -10.79
N VAL A 119 14.22 -5.64 -11.16
CA VAL A 119 13.31 -4.97 -10.24
C VAL A 119 11.91 -4.97 -10.82
N PHE A 120 10.97 -5.43 -10.01
CA PHE A 120 9.54 -5.44 -10.30
C PHE A 120 8.83 -4.42 -9.42
N HIS A 121 7.95 -3.65 -10.02
CA HIS A 121 7.10 -2.68 -9.32
C HIS A 121 5.65 -3.13 -9.49
N TYR A 122 5.03 -3.61 -8.42
CA TYR A 122 3.59 -3.87 -8.39
C TYR A 122 2.88 -2.71 -7.72
N ARG A 123 1.78 -2.24 -8.29
CA ARG A 123 0.98 -1.15 -7.73
C ARG A 123 -0.43 -1.62 -7.45
N ASP A 124 -0.93 -1.19 -6.32
CA ASP A 124 -2.30 -1.38 -5.89
C ASP A 124 -2.89 -0.04 -5.45
N HIS A 125 -4.16 0.16 -5.76
CA HIS A 125 -4.91 1.36 -5.38
C HIS A 125 -6.11 1.00 -4.50
N GLU A 126 -6.31 -0.27 -4.18
CA GLU A 126 -7.38 -0.74 -3.31
C GLU A 126 -6.82 -0.93 -1.88
N VAL A 127 -7.33 -0.14 -0.93
CA VAL A 127 -6.88 -0.24 0.46
C VAL A 127 -7.25 -1.59 1.08
N ASN A 128 -8.38 -2.17 0.68
CA ASN A 128 -8.83 -3.46 1.20
C ASN A 128 -7.87 -4.61 0.85
N ASP A 129 -7.18 -4.53 -0.28
CA ASP A 129 -6.16 -5.50 -0.68
C ASP A 129 -4.95 -5.43 0.26
N VAL A 130 -4.53 -4.22 0.65
CA VAL A 130 -3.45 -4.02 1.62
C VAL A 130 -3.84 -4.57 3.00
N ILE A 131 -5.07 -4.29 3.46
CA ILE A 131 -5.60 -4.83 4.72
C ILE A 131 -5.62 -6.37 4.68
N SER A 132 -6.15 -6.94 3.59
CA SER A 132 -6.22 -8.39 3.36
C SER A 132 -4.84 -9.04 3.39
N ALA A 133 -3.86 -8.45 2.69
CA ALA A 133 -2.50 -8.97 2.59
C ALA A 133 -1.76 -8.98 3.93
N LEU A 134 -2.01 -7.98 4.78
CA LEU A 134 -1.36 -7.81 6.07
C LEU A 134 -2.15 -8.39 7.26
N SER A 135 -3.36 -8.92 7.02
CA SER A 135 -4.26 -9.47 8.04
C SER A 135 -3.71 -10.63 8.85
N GLN A 136 -2.68 -11.33 8.34
CA GLN A 136 -2.04 -12.45 9.05
C GLN A 136 -1.07 -12.02 10.17
N SER A 137 -0.85 -10.71 10.33
CA SER A 137 -0.10 -10.12 11.42
C SER A 137 -0.72 -10.44 12.78
N SER A 138 0.12 -10.61 13.81
CA SER A 138 -0.35 -10.63 15.20
C SER A 138 -0.67 -9.22 15.75
N VAL A 139 -0.15 -8.19 15.11
CA VAL A 139 -0.41 -6.77 15.42
C VAL A 139 -1.43 -6.21 14.42
N PRO A 140 -2.49 -5.52 14.85
CA PRO A 140 -3.47 -4.95 13.91
C PRO A 140 -2.83 -3.83 13.07
N LEU A 141 -3.13 -3.81 11.78
CA LEU A 141 -2.77 -2.70 10.90
C LEU A 141 -3.61 -1.48 11.27
N GLN A 142 -2.95 -0.37 11.57
CA GLN A 142 -3.60 0.91 11.83
C GLN A 142 -3.45 1.77 10.57
N LEU A 143 -4.57 2.12 9.95
CA LEU A 143 -4.57 3.00 8.78
C LEU A 143 -4.63 4.48 9.18
N LYS A 144 -5.19 4.80 10.34
CA LYS A 144 -5.40 6.16 10.81
C LYS A 144 -5.13 6.27 12.29
N LYS A 145 -4.53 7.38 12.69
CA LYS A 145 -4.36 7.80 14.09
C LYS A 145 -4.68 9.27 14.28
N SER A 146 -5.10 9.60 15.49
CA SER A 146 -5.43 10.98 15.88
C SER A 146 -4.63 11.33 17.13
N TYR A 147 -4.12 12.55 17.19
CA TYR A 147 -3.29 12.99 18.30
C TYR A 147 -3.69 14.37 18.78
N ARG A 148 -3.45 14.62 20.06
CA ARG A 148 -3.47 15.95 20.69
C ARG A 148 -2.05 16.24 21.17
N GLY A 149 -1.35 17.14 20.47
CA GLY A 149 0.11 17.24 20.61
C GLY A 149 0.76 15.89 20.30
N ASP A 150 1.53 15.35 21.25
CA ASP A 150 2.20 14.04 21.12
C ASP A 150 1.36 12.86 21.65
N THR A 151 0.20 13.10 22.26
CA THR A 151 -0.62 12.05 22.88
C THR A 151 -1.65 11.50 21.89
N GLU A 152 -1.68 10.19 21.69
CA GLU A 152 -2.69 9.52 20.86
C GLU A 152 -4.06 9.64 21.55
N VAL A 153 -5.07 10.07 20.80
CA VAL A 153 -6.45 10.19 21.27
C VAL A 153 -7.36 9.37 20.37
N ASN A 154 -8.33 8.69 20.97
CA ASN A 154 -9.38 8.05 20.20
C ASN A 154 -10.25 9.15 19.59
N ALA A 155 -10.12 9.38 18.28
CA ALA A 155 -11.11 10.18 17.59
C ALA A 155 -12.43 9.40 17.66
N SER A 156 -13.43 9.99 18.29
CA SER A 156 -14.79 9.49 18.20
C SER A 156 -15.18 9.45 16.72
N ASN A 157 -15.42 8.26 16.17
CA ASN A 157 -15.94 8.05 14.81
C ASN A 157 -17.41 8.50 14.68
N GLU A 158 -17.91 9.34 15.58
CA GLU A 158 -19.21 9.95 15.43
C GLU A 158 -19.15 10.88 14.22
N LEU A 159 -19.80 10.45 13.14
CA LEU A 159 -20.22 11.32 12.06
C LEU A 159 -21.12 12.38 12.68
N LEU A 160 -20.53 13.49 13.12
CA LEU A 160 -21.28 14.64 13.59
C LEU A 160 -22.12 15.12 12.40
N ASN A 161 -23.44 15.08 12.55
CA ASN A 161 -24.34 15.72 11.59
C ASN A 161 -23.92 17.19 11.44
N ALA A 162 -24.17 17.81 10.29
CA ALA A 162 -23.74 19.20 10.01
C ALA A 162 -24.12 20.19 11.13
N HIS A 163 -25.27 19.98 11.76
CA HIS A 163 -25.72 20.73 12.95
C HIS A 163 -24.83 20.51 14.19
N GLN A 164 -24.43 19.29 14.48
CA GLN A 164 -23.54 18.95 15.59
C GLN A 164 -22.12 19.45 15.34
N ALA A 165 -21.65 19.41 14.09
CA ALA A 165 -20.36 19.98 13.71
C ALA A 165 -20.34 21.52 13.90
N LEU A 166 -21.42 22.20 13.51
CA LEU A 166 -21.60 23.64 13.72
C LEU A 166 -21.71 23.99 15.21
N GLN A 167 -22.43 23.19 15.99
CA GLN A 167 -22.60 23.40 17.43
C GLN A 167 -21.29 23.18 18.18
N ALA A 168 -20.54 22.11 17.85
CA ALA A 168 -19.20 21.89 18.36
C ALA A 168 -18.26 23.04 17.97
N ALA A 169 -18.35 23.58 16.74
CA ALA A 169 -17.57 24.75 16.34
C ALA A 169 -17.92 26.02 17.13
N LYS A 170 -19.21 26.25 17.43
CA LYS A 170 -19.66 27.36 18.29
C LYS A 170 -19.19 27.18 19.74
N GLU A 171 -19.19 25.97 20.26
CA GLU A 171 -18.66 25.66 21.59
C GLU A 171 -17.14 25.85 21.68
N ARG A 172 -16.40 25.56 20.59
CA ARG A 172 -14.97 25.87 20.46
C ARG A 172 -14.70 27.37 20.56
N ALA A 173 -15.48 28.19 19.86
CA ALA A 173 -15.35 29.65 19.90
C ALA A 173 -15.65 30.23 21.29
N ARG A 174 -16.45 29.53 22.10
CA ARG A 174 -16.81 29.92 23.48
C ARG A 174 -15.82 29.42 24.55
N GLY A 175 -14.69 28.82 24.15
CA GLY A 175 -13.59 28.51 25.08
C GLY A 175 -13.75 27.24 25.92
N LYS A 176 -14.80 26.44 25.73
CA LYS A 176 -14.90 25.10 26.36
C LYS A 176 -13.98 24.13 25.62
N LYS A 177 -12.70 24.11 25.99
CA LYS A 177 -11.72 23.14 25.49
C LYS A 177 -12.01 21.78 26.10
N SER A 178 -12.79 20.95 25.41
CA SER A 178 -12.86 19.52 25.70
C SER A 178 -11.46 18.90 25.58
N SER A 179 -11.06 18.08 26.56
CA SER A 179 -9.72 17.49 26.64
C SER A 179 -9.46 16.40 25.60
N THR A 180 -10.49 15.97 24.87
CA THR A 180 -10.47 14.82 23.95
C THR A 180 -10.35 15.20 22.47
N ILE A 181 -10.29 16.50 22.14
CA ILE A 181 -10.29 16.95 20.74
C ILE A 181 -8.88 16.77 20.12
N PRO A 182 -8.76 16.07 18.98
CA PRO A 182 -7.49 15.93 18.27
C PRO A 182 -7.01 17.26 17.69
N THR A 183 -5.70 17.49 17.71
CA THR A 183 -5.03 18.60 17.01
C THR A 183 -4.42 18.16 15.68
N GLN A 184 -4.32 16.86 15.44
CA GLN A 184 -3.79 16.34 14.19
C GLN A 184 -4.36 14.96 13.87
N HIS A 185 -4.50 14.69 12.57
CA HIS A 185 -4.85 13.40 12.00
C HIS A 185 -3.75 12.92 11.07
N ILE A 186 -3.42 11.63 11.17
CA ILE A 186 -2.39 10.99 10.34
C ILE A 186 -3.00 9.72 9.75
N GLU A 187 -2.81 9.51 8.45
CA GLU A 187 -3.47 8.43 7.71
C GLU A 187 -2.58 7.86 6.61
N ILE A 188 -2.55 6.53 6.48
CA ILE A 188 -2.02 5.84 5.30
C ILE A 188 -3.10 5.91 4.22
N VAL A 189 -2.83 6.67 3.15
CA VAL A 189 -3.79 6.86 2.07
C VAL A 189 -3.43 5.94 0.92
N VAL A 190 -4.37 5.06 0.56
CA VAL A 190 -4.28 4.19 -0.62
C VAL A 190 -5.49 4.44 -1.51
N GLY A 191 -5.26 4.77 -2.77
CA GLY A 191 -6.32 5.12 -3.71
C GLY A 191 -5.78 5.65 -5.03
N ASN A 192 -6.68 5.77 -6.02
CA ASN A 192 -6.36 6.41 -7.31
C ASN A 192 -5.96 7.89 -7.16
N GLY A 193 -6.33 8.50 -6.02
CA GLY A 193 -6.07 9.90 -5.70
C GLY A 193 -6.92 10.85 -6.54
N GLU A 194 -6.67 12.15 -6.39
CA GLU A 194 -7.34 13.21 -7.16
C GLU A 194 -6.33 13.92 -8.08
N GLY A 195 -6.70 14.10 -9.35
CA GLY A 195 -5.88 14.79 -10.34
C GLY A 195 -4.52 14.11 -10.61
N ARG A 196 -3.41 14.83 -10.39
CA ARG A 196 -2.04 14.33 -10.64
C ARG A 196 -1.43 13.58 -9.45
N ALA A 197 -2.13 13.54 -8.31
CA ALA A 197 -1.61 13.01 -7.07
C ALA A 197 -2.11 11.57 -6.86
N THR A 198 -1.43 10.57 -7.43
CA THR A 198 -1.74 9.17 -7.13
C THR A 198 -1.31 8.84 -5.69
N ARG A 199 -2.05 7.92 -5.07
CA ARG A 199 -1.79 7.42 -3.70
C ARG A 199 -1.73 5.91 -3.74
N GLU A 200 -0.87 5.36 -4.59
CA GLU A 200 -0.72 3.91 -4.70
C GLU A 200 0.02 3.31 -3.51
N PHE A 201 -0.30 2.05 -3.20
CA PHE A 201 0.56 1.17 -2.44
C PHE A 201 1.43 0.39 -3.43
N GLU A 202 2.75 0.58 -3.35
CA GLU A 202 3.70 -0.05 -4.27
C GLU A 202 4.53 -1.12 -3.56
N VAL A 203 4.48 -2.34 -4.09
CA VAL A 203 5.34 -3.46 -3.72
C VAL A 203 6.48 -3.52 -4.73
N ILE A 204 7.69 -3.17 -4.29
CA ILE A 204 8.90 -3.21 -5.11
C ILE A 204 9.72 -4.44 -4.73
N TRP A 205 9.92 -5.33 -5.70
CA TRP A 205 10.59 -6.60 -5.49
C TRP A 205 11.88 -6.71 -6.31
N TRP A 206 12.97 -7.02 -5.62
CA TRP A 206 14.28 -7.32 -6.21
C TRP A 206 14.61 -8.80 -5.98
N PRO A 207 14.23 -9.71 -6.89
CA PRO A 207 14.40 -11.15 -6.71
C PRO A 207 15.87 -11.59 -6.66
N ASP A 208 16.75 -10.93 -7.42
CA ASP A 208 18.05 -11.51 -7.79
C ASP A 208 19.22 -10.86 -7.04
N LEU A 209 18.98 -10.20 -5.90
CA LEU A 209 20.06 -9.54 -5.16
C LEU A 209 21.01 -10.54 -4.49
N PHE A 210 20.48 -11.67 -4.02
CA PHE A 210 21.21 -12.70 -3.31
C PHE A 210 21.38 -13.93 -4.21
N SER A 211 22.42 -13.91 -5.07
CA SER A 211 22.71 -14.97 -6.04
C SER A 211 22.65 -16.37 -5.43
N GLY A 212 22.08 -17.32 -6.17
CA GLY A 212 22.00 -18.73 -5.76
C GLY A 212 20.97 -18.99 -4.67
N THR A 213 20.25 -17.97 -4.18
CA THR A 213 19.18 -18.12 -3.19
C THR A 213 17.84 -17.70 -3.80
N ARG A 214 16.74 -18.30 -3.35
CA ARG A 214 15.38 -17.80 -3.64
C ARG A 214 14.98 -16.65 -2.71
N HIS A 215 15.91 -15.73 -2.46
CA HIS A 215 15.72 -14.59 -1.57
C HIS A 215 16.07 -13.28 -2.28
N GLY A 216 15.37 -12.22 -1.89
CA GLY A 216 15.51 -10.90 -2.49
C GLY A 216 15.33 -9.76 -1.50
N LYS A 217 15.15 -8.55 -2.03
CA LYS A 217 14.80 -7.36 -1.25
C LYS A 217 13.38 -6.92 -1.57
N LEU A 218 12.59 -6.74 -0.52
CA LEU A 218 11.30 -6.09 -0.57
C LEU A 218 11.43 -4.61 -0.20
N THR A 219 10.72 -3.75 -0.93
CA THR A 219 10.44 -2.39 -0.49
C THR A 219 8.96 -2.11 -0.67
N LEU A 220 8.28 -1.77 0.41
CA LEU A 220 6.91 -1.28 0.39
C LEU A 220 6.96 0.24 0.38
N ARG A 221 6.27 0.88 -0.56
CA ARG A 221 6.17 2.34 -0.64
C ARG A 221 4.70 2.74 -0.60
N PHE A 222 4.39 3.71 0.25
CA PHE A 222 3.02 4.18 0.48
C PHE A 222 3.05 5.64 0.95
N TYR A 223 1.93 6.33 0.83
CA TYR A 223 1.81 7.72 1.25
C TYR A 223 1.16 7.84 2.63
N VAL A 224 1.75 8.66 3.49
CA VAL A 224 1.18 9.06 4.77
C VAL A 224 0.74 10.52 4.66
N SER A 225 -0.56 10.75 4.79
CA SER A 225 -1.16 12.06 4.93
C SER A 225 -1.08 12.53 6.38
N LYS A 226 -0.86 13.82 6.56
CA LYS A 226 -0.89 14.47 7.87
C LYS A 226 -1.64 15.79 7.76
N VAL A 227 -2.67 15.95 8.58
CA VAL A 227 -3.52 17.13 8.65
C VAL A 227 -3.44 17.69 10.06
N ILE A 228 -3.04 18.96 10.18
CA ILE A 228 -3.11 19.72 11.42
C ILE A 228 -4.49 20.40 11.45
N LEU A 229 -5.20 20.26 12.55
CA LEU A 229 -6.56 20.79 12.75
C LEU A 229 -6.56 22.17 13.41
#